data_AF-A0A7J6TQC4-F1
#
_entry.id   AF-A0A7J6TQC4-F1
#
_cell.length_a   1.000
_cell.length_b   1.000
_cell.length_c   1.000
_cell.angle_alpha   90.00
_cell.angle_beta   90.00
_cell.angle_gamma   90.00
#
_symmetry.space_group_name_H-M   'P 1'
#
loop_
_entity.id
_entity.type
_entity.pdbx_description
1 polymer ?
#
loop_
_entity_poly.entity_id
_entity_poly.type
_entity_poly.pdbx_seq_one_letter_code
_entity_poly.pdbx_strand_id
1 'polypeptide(L)'
;MCASTHVPAGMPPDIQQLIREERSLRQPQQQQLNEPAFEGTEKRIEIDFAWSGEESDLGARVISRTMWDKILALCECTIVSHKALKRFDAYILSESSLFVCADKIIIKTCGTTLLLQGLRTLLDHAVNELGLELEWLFYSRKSFLFPDSQRGVHGSLEDEVSLLREVCKEFGCSTGNAYVLGPLNGDHWIMWNADFKEVDSNYRYDHNLDIMMYDLPADVRSKFFNSTVSSTVADHMSLDSGISNIYPGAQVDAINFTP
;
A
#
# COMPACT_ATOMS: atom_id res chain seq x y z
N MET A 1 -29.94 2.38 -12.37
CA MET A 1 -30.45 1.28 -11.53
C MET A 1 -30.07 1.62 -10.10
N CYS A 2 -31.02 1.72 -9.18
CA CYS A 2 -30.76 2.13 -7.80
C CYS A 2 -29.78 1.17 -7.14
N ALA A 3 -28.61 1.68 -6.74
CA ALA A 3 -27.71 0.96 -5.84
C ALA A 3 -28.44 0.74 -4.51
N SER A 4 -28.48 -0.52 -4.08
CA SER A 4 -29.01 -0.96 -2.80
C SER A 4 -28.41 -0.14 -1.65
N THR A 5 -29.25 0.36 -0.75
CA THR A 5 -28.88 1.14 0.44
C THR A 5 -28.34 0.27 1.59
N HIS A 6 -27.90 -0.95 1.32
CA HIS A 6 -27.42 -1.85 2.35
C HIS A 6 -26.00 -1.46 2.77
N VAL A 7 -25.87 -0.97 3.99
CA VAL A 7 -24.59 -0.88 4.70
C VAL A 7 -24.45 -2.17 5.51
N PRO A 8 -23.32 -2.90 5.44
CA PRO A 8 -23.15 -4.19 6.11
C PRO A 8 -23.33 -4.05 7.63
N ALA A 9 -24.02 -5.01 8.23
CA ALA A 9 -24.25 -5.03 9.68
C ALA A 9 -22.92 -5.11 10.45
N GLY A 10 -22.76 -4.29 11.50
CA GLY A 10 -21.58 -4.30 12.38
C GLY A 10 -20.49 -3.26 12.04
N MET A 11 -20.74 -2.35 11.09
CA MET A 11 -19.80 -1.28 10.75
C MET A 11 -19.97 -0.05 11.67
N PRO A 12 -18.87 0.56 12.19
CA PRO A 12 -18.95 1.75 13.04
C PRO A 12 -19.70 2.93 12.38
N PRO A 13 -20.53 3.71 13.12
CA PRO A 13 -21.40 4.74 12.54
C PRO A 13 -20.68 5.83 11.73
N ASP A 14 -19.46 6.18 12.12
CA ASP A 14 -18.56 7.09 11.41
C ASP A 14 -18.15 6.53 10.05
N ILE A 15 -17.82 5.24 9.96
CA ILE A 15 -17.53 4.58 8.68
C ILE A 15 -18.80 4.49 7.81
N GLN A 16 -19.97 4.27 8.41
CA GLN A 16 -21.23 4.31 7.64
C GLN A 16 -21.52 5.71 7.10
N GLN A 17 -21.23 6.76 7.87
CA GLN A 17 -21.36 8.15 7.44
C GLN A 17 -20.39 8.45 6.30
N LEU A 18 -19.13 8.00 6.39
CA LEU A 18 -18.13 8.11 5.33
C LEU A 18 -18.56 7.45 4.04
N ILE A 19 -19.06 6.22 4.10
CA ILE A 19 -19.56 5.54 2.89
C ILE A 19 -20.67 6.36 2.23
N ARG A 20 -21.55 6.99 3.02
CA ARG A 20 -22.59 7.88 2.48
C ARG A 20 -21.99 9.16 1.90
N GLU A 21 -20.98 9.74 2.55
CA GLU A 21 -20.32 10.96 2.11
C GLU A 21 -19.47 10.74 0.85
N GLU A 22 -18.62 9.70 0.79
CA GLU A 22 -17.90 9.29 -0.43
C GLU A 22 -18.87 9.06 -1.58
N ARG A 23 -20.02 8.41 -1.34
CA ARG A 23 -21.06 8.22 -2.37
C ARG A 23 -21.72 9.54 -2.79
N SER A 24 -21.90 10.49 -1.88
CA SER A 24 -22.50 11.80 -2.17
C SER A 24 -21.55 12.77 -2.86
N LEU A 25 -20.25 12.63 -2.63
CA LEU A 25 -19.18 13.43 -3.21
C LEU A 25 -18.78 12.95 -4.61
N ARG A 26 -19.26 11.78 -5.07
CA ARG A 26 -19.21 11.36 -6.47
C ARG A 26 -20.04 12.30 -7.34
N GLN A 27 -19.50 13.48 -7.60
CA GLN A 27 -19.91 14.32 -8.71
C GLN A 27 -19.10 13.88 -9.93
N PRO A 28 -19.71 13.77 -11.12
CA PRO A 28 -18.96 13.54 -12.34
C PRO A 28 -18.10 14.78 -12.61
N GLN A 29 -16.86 14.81 -12.11
CA GLN A 29 -15.86 15.74 -12.58
C GLN A 29 -15.44 15.28 -13.98
N GLN A 30 -16.22 15.65 -14.99
CA GLN A 30 -15.78 15.64 -16.38
C GLN A 30 -14.75 16.75 -16.57
N GLN A 31 -13.50 16.50 -16.18
CA GLN A 31 -12.38 17.13 -16.85
C GLN A 31 -12.07 16.29 -18.08
N GLN A 32 -12.32 16.84 -19.28
CA GLN A 32 -11.76 16.34 -20.52
C GLN A 32 -10.25 16.53 -20.47
N LEU A 33 -9.56 15.63 -19.79
CA LEU A 33 -8.14 15.40 -19.99
C LEU A 33 -8.03 14.50 -21.23
N ASN A 34 -7.21 14.89 -22.20
CA ASN A 34 -6.96 14.10 -23.41
C ASN A 34 -6.21 12.79 -23.11
N GLU A 35 -5.77 12.60 -21.86
CA GLU A 35 -5.11 11.39 -21.36
C GLU A 35 -5.77 10.96 -20.02
N PRO A 36 -5.82 9.65 -19.74
CA PRO A 36 -6.36 9.16 -18.47
C PRO A 36 -5.52 9.70 -17.31
N ALA A 37 -6.18 10.31 -16.33
CA ALA A 37 -5.51 10.81 -15.13
C ALA A 37 -4.90 9.65 -14.32
N PHE A 38 -3.67 9.81 -13.84
CA PHE A 38 -3.01 8.85 -12.99
C PHE A 38 -3.36 9.10 -11.51
N GLU A 39 -3.82 8.06 -10.81
CA GLU A 39 -4.03 8.12 -9.37
C GLU A 39 -2.69 7.96 -8.62
N GLY A 40 -2.12 9.07 -8.18
CA GLY A 40 -0.89 9.07 -7.38
C GLY A 40 -1.08 8.62 -5.93
N THR A 41 -2.32 8.57 -5.43
CA THR A 41 -2.59 8.15 -4.06
C THR A 41 -2.24 6.69 -3.85
N GLU A 42 -1.29 6.43 -2.94
CA GLU A 42 -0.83 5.09 -2.64
C GLU A 42 -1.80 4.33 -1.72
N LYS A 43 -1.90 3.04 -1.99
CA LYS A 43 -2.45 2.02 -1.10
C LYS A 43 -1.27 1.32 -0.44
N ARG A 44 -1.30 1.19 0.88
CA ARG A 44 -0.22 0.57 1.67
C ARG A 44 -0.79 -0.57 2.48
N ILE A 45 -0.11 -1.71 2.48
CA ILE A 45 -0.31 -2.77 3.45
C ILE A 45 1.02 -3.05 4.16
N GLU A 46 0.96 -3.18 5.48
CA GLU A 46 2.03 -3.64 6.35
C GLU A 46 1.54 -4.87 7.12
N ILE A 47 2.37 -5.90 7.17
CA ILE A 47 2.08 -7.16 7.83
C ILE A 47 3.28 -7.50 8.68
N ASP A 48 3.07 -7.61 9.99
CA ASP A 48 4.10 -8.05 10.93
C ASP A 48 3.85 -9.50 11.35
N PHE A 49 4.95 -10.22 11.54
CA PHE A 49 5.00 -11.59 12.03
C PHE A 49 5.82 -11.64 13.31
N ALA A 50 5.45 -12.53 14.22
CA ALA A 50 6.30 -12.86 15.34
C ALA A 50 7.58 -13.53 14.80
N TRP A 51 8.73 -13.04 15.24
CA TRP A 51 10.04 -13.49 14.78
C TRP A 51 10.97 -13.74 15.96
N SER A 52 11.79 -14.79 15.84
CA SER A 52 12.67 -15.25 16.90
C SER A 52 13.84 -14.30 17.20
N GLY A 53 14.19 -13.42 16.26
CA GLY A 53 15.38 -12.57 16.34
C GLY A 53 16.66 -13.23 15.82
N GLU A 54 16.63 -14.51 15.46
CA GLU A 54 17.81 -15.27 15.03
C GLU A 54 18.16 -14.99 13.56
N GLU A 55 19.43 -14.70 13.24
CA GLU A 55 19.85 -14.42 11.85
C GLU A 55 19.62 -15.61 10.88
N SER A 56 19.57 -16.84 11.39
CA SER A 56 19.22 -18.03 10.60
C SER A 56 17.74 -18.13 10.25
N ASP A 57 16.89 -17.46 11.02
CA ASP A 57 15.46 -17.38 10.78
C ASP A 57 15.19 -16.26 9.77
N LEU A 58 15.09 -16.63 8.50
CA LEU A 58 14.83 -15.71 7.42
C LEU A 58 13.38 -15.17 7.43
N GLY A 59 12.48 -15.76 8.21
CA GLY A 59 11.07 -15.37 8.29
C GLY A 59 10.42 -15.18 6.91
N ALA A 60 9.72 -14.06 6.70
CA ALA A 60 9.07 -13.74 5.42
C ALA A 60 10.04 -13.61 4.23
N ARG A 61 11.36 -13.49 4.43
CA ARG A 61 12.34 -13.44 3.34
C ARG A 61 12.53 -14.78 2.63
N VAL A 62 11.97 -15.87 3.16
CA VAL A 62 11.94 -17.16 2.45
C VAL A 62 10.93 -17.19 1.30
N ILE A 63 10.01 -16.22 1.23
CA ILE A 63 9.01 -16.14 0.15
C ILE A 63 9.74 -15.96 -1.18
N SER A 64 9.60 -16.98 -2.04
CA SER A 64 10.33 -17.03 -3.31
C SER A 64 9.89 -15.94 -4.29
N ARG A 65 10.80 -15.57 -5.20
CA ARG A 65 10.49 -14.65 -6.31
C ARG A 65 9.25 -15.10 -7.11
N THR A 66 9.14 -16.40 -7.41
CA THR A 66 8.00 -16.95 -8.14
C THR A 66 6.67 -16.76 -7.39
N MET A 67 6.69 -16.87 -6.07
CA MET A 67 5.50 -16.60 -5.25
C MET A 67 5.17 -15.10 -5.24
N TRP A 68 6.18 -14.23 -5.13
CA TRP A 68 5.97 -12.79 -5.26
C TRP A 68 5.38 -12.40 -6.60
N ASP A 69 5.88 -12.94 -7.71
CA ASP A 69 5.33 -12.70 -9.05
C ASP A 69 3.85 -13.16 -9.13
N LYS A 70 3.50 -14.31 -8.51
CA LYS A 70 2.11 -14.80 -8.44
C LYS A 70 1.21 -13.86 -7.63
N ILE A 71 1.66 -13.40 -6.47
CA ILE A 71 0.90 -12.49 -5.60
C ILE A 71 0.71 -11.14 -6.29
N LEU A 72 1.78 -10.56 -6.83
CA LEU A 72 1.74 -9.24 -7.46
C LEU A 72 0.96 -9.24 -8.77
N ALA A 73 0.93 -10.37 -9.50
CA ALA A 73 0.05 -10.52 -10.66
C ALA A 73 -1.43 -10.37 -10.30
N LEU A 74 -1.87 -10.84 -9.11
CA LEU A 74 -3.24 -10.62 -8.62
C LEU A 74 -3.50 -9.14 -8.31
N CYS A 75 -2.46 -8.41 -7.89
CA CYS A 75 -2.51 -6.97 -7.65
C CYS A 75 -2.44 -6.14 -8.94
N GLU A 76 -2.34 -6.78 -10.12
CA GLU A 76 -2.04 -6.15 -11.41
C GLU A 76 -0.76 -5.31 -11.38
N CYS A 77 0.29 -5.86 -10.76
CA CYS A 77 1.58 -5.21 -10.55
C CYS A 77 2.73 -6.19 -10.84
N THR A 78 3.90 -5.68 -11.24
CA THR A 78 5.09 -6.51 -11.52
C THR A 78 6.33 -5.98 -10.82
N ILE A 79 7.32 -6.86 -10.61
CA ILE A 79 8.64 -6.47 -10.08
C ILE A 79 9.53 -6.01 -11.23
N VAL A 80 10.07 -4.80 -11.12
CA VAL A 80 10.99 -4.17 -12.09
C VAL A 80 12.45 -4.35 -11.65
N SER A 81 12.74 -4.13 -10.36
CA SER A 81 14.07 -4.28 -9.78
C SER A 81 14.00 -4.95 -8.41
N HIS A 82 15.10 -5.55 -7.99
CA HIS A 82 15.26 -6.19 -6.69
C HIS A 82 16.69 -5.99 -6.17
N LYS A 83 16.81 -5.54 -4.91
CA LYS A 83 18.06 -5.52 -4.15
C LYS A 83 17.88 -6.29 -2.85
N ALA A 84 18.64 -7.37 -2.70
CA ALA A 84 18.76 -8.07 -1.43
C ALA A 84 19.78 -7.35 -0.54
N LEU A 85 19.36 -6.92 0.65
CA LEU A 85 20.22 -6.27 1.64
C LEU A 85 20.40 -7.16 2.86
N LYS A 86 21.24 -6.73 3.81
CA LYS A 86 21.54 -7.53 5.01
C LYS A 86 20.26 -7.88 5.80
N ARG A 87 19.38 -6.89 6.01
CA ARG A 87 18.20 -7.03 6.90
C ARG A 87 16.86 -7.15 6.17
N PHE A 88 16.80 -6.76 4.90
CA PHE A 88 15.56 -6.77 4.14
C PHE A 88 15.85 -6.88 2.64
N ASP A 89 14.84 -7.27 1.88
CA ASP A 89 14.85 -7.26 0.43
C ASP A 89 13.96 -6.12 -0.07
N ALA A 90 14.47 -5.33 -1.01
CA ALA A 90 13.79 -4.17 -1.57
C ALA A 90 13.45 -4.44 -3.04
N TYR A 91 12.19 -4.20 -3.41
CA TYR A 91 11.70 -4.40 -4.77
C TYR A 91 11.09 -3.10 -5.28
N ILE A 92 11.54 -2.66 -6.46
CA ILE A 92 10.83 -1.64 -7.22
C ILE A 92 9.76 -2.34 -8.03
N LEU A 93 8.52 -1.89 -7.87
CA LEU A 93 7.39 -2.38 -8.62
C LEU A 93 7.08 -1.47 -9.81
N SER A 94 6.31 -1.95 -10.77
CA SER A 94 5.84 -1.14 -11.89
C SER A 94 5.02 0.07 -11.43
N GLU A 95 4.40 -0.03 -10.26
CA GLU A 95 3.48 0.97 -9.70
C GLU A 95 3.74 1.20 -8.19
N SER A 96 5.02 1.35 -7.78
CA SER A 96 5.55 1.66 -6.42
C SER A 96 6.56 0.64 -5.87
N SER A 97 6.37 0.02 -4.69
CA SER A 97 7.45 -0.69 -3.99
C SER A 97 7.00 -1.82 -3.06
N LEU A 98 7.88 -2.79 -2.82
CA LEU A 98 7.72 -3.88 -1.85
C LEU A 98 9.00 -4.00 -1.01
N PHE A 99 8.85 -4.13 0.30
CA PHE A 99 9.95 -4.36 1.25
C PHE A 99 9.65 -5.60 2.08
N VAL A 100 10.64 -6.48 2.23
CA VAL A 100 10.50 -7.76 2.95
C VAL A 100 11.63 -7.91 3.96
N CYS A 101 11.31 -7.78 5.24
CA CYS A 101 12.13 -8.19 6.38
C CYS A 101 11.76 -9.62 6.80
N ALA A 102 12.46 -10.18 7.79
CA ALA A 102 12.08 -11.49 8.33
C ALA A 102 10.73 -11.44 9.07
N ASP A 103 10.48 -10.35 9.77
CA ASP A 103 9.34 -10.10 10.64
C ASP A 103 8.29 -9.16 10.04
N LYS A 104 8.54 -8.61 8.83
CA LYS A 104 7.71 -7.53 8.28
C LYS A 104 7.66 -7.54 6.77
N ILE A 105 6.47 -7.31 6.22
CA ILE A 105 6.25 -7.06 4.79
C ILE A 105 5.57 -5.70 4.66
N ILE A 106 6.08 -4.84 3.78
CA ILE A 106 5.41 -3.59 3.39
C ILE A 106 5.22 -3.60 1.88
N ILE A 107 3.99 -3.46 1.41
CA ILE A 107 3.67 -3.30 -0.02
C ILE A 107 2.97 -1.96 -0.20
N LYS A 108 3.49 -1.15 -1.10
CA LYS A 108 2.88 0.10 -1.54
C LYS A 108 2.60 0.01 -3.03
N THR A 109 1.38 0.36 -3.43
CA THR A 109 1.01 0.44 -4.84
C THR A 109 0.19 1.69 -5.13
N CYS A 110 0.28 2.23 -6.35
CA CYS A 110 -0.49 3.39 -6.79
C CYS A 110 -1.33 3.05 -8.04
N GLY A 111 -1.89 4.06 -8.70
CA GLY A 111 -2.74 3.91 -9.87
C GLY A 111 -4.03 3.14 -9.55
N THR A 112 -4.39 2.23 -10.45
CA THR A 112 -5.59 1.37 -10.32
C THR A 112 -5.26 -0.07 -9.93
N THR A 113 -4.07 -0.30 -9.37
CA THR A 113 -3.64 -1.60 -8.84
C THR A 113 -4.61 -2.14 -7.79
N LEU A 114 -4.70 -3.47 -7.73
CA LEU A 114 -5.64 -4.20 -6.89
C LEU A 114 -4.95 -4.78 -5.65
N LEU A 115 -4.26 -3.95 -4.86
CA LEU A 115 -3.39 -4.39 -3.76
C LEU A 115 -4.01 -5.48 -2.87
N LEU A 116 -5.26 -5.31 -2.45
CA LEU A 116 -5.90 -6.26 -1.53
C LEU A 116 -6.29 -7.59 -2.20
N GLN A 117 -6.29 -7.67 -3.54
CA GLN A 117 -6.59 -8.90 -4.27
C GLN A 117 -5.54 -10.00 -4.07
N GLY A 118 -4.27 -9.61 -3.82
CA GLY A 118 -3.18 -10.54 -3.50
C GLY A 118 -3.10 -10.94 -2.03
N LEU A 119 -3.82 -10.23 -1.14
CA LEU A 119 -3.65 -10.36 0.32
C LEU A 119 -3.90 -11.79 0.83
N ARG A 120 -5.02 -12.39 0.42
CA ARG A 120 -5.39 -13.74 0.84
C ARG A 120 -4.34 -14.78 0.44
N THR A 121 -3.83 -14.70 -0.79
CA THR A 121 -2.77 -15.61 -1.27
C THR A 121 -1.46 -15.39 -0.53
N LEU A 122 -1.12 -14.14 -0.20
CA LEU A 122 0.06 -13.83 0.61
C LEU A 122 -0.05 -14.44 2.01
N LEU A 123 -1.17 -14.22 2.70
CA LEU A 123 -1.37 -14.74 4.06
C LEU A 123 -1.44 -16.27 4.09
N ASP A 124 -2.10 -16.89 3.10
CA ASP A 124 -2.16 -18.35 2.99
C ASP A 124 -0.77 -18.96 2.86
N HIS A 125 0.07 -18.41 1.97
CA HIS A 125 1.44 -18.88 1.83
C HIS A 125 2.29 -18.60 3.08
N ALA A 126 2.23 -17.38 3.63
CA ALA A 126 3.02 -16.99 4.80
C ALA A 126 2.65 -17.81 6.05
N VAL A 127 1.36 -17.97 6.34
CA VAL A 127 0.89 -18.60 7.57
C VAL A 127 0.78 -20.11 7.43
N ASN A 128 0.09 -20.59 6.39
CA ASN A 128 -0.26 -22.01 6.30
C ASN A 128 0.86 -22.84 5.66
N GLU A 129 1.60 -22.29 4.70
CA GLU A 129 2.69 -23.03 4.05
C GLU A 129 4.04 -22.82 4.75
N LEU A 130 4.35 -21.59 5.17
CA LEU A 130 5.64 -21.26 5.81
C LEU A 130 5.58 -21.28 7.35
N GLY A 131 4.39 -21.32 7.95
CA GLY A 131 4.23 -21.37 9.41
C GLY A 131 4.57 -20.06 10.12
N LEU A 132 4.59 -18.93 9.40
CA LEU A 132 4.83 -17.62 10.01
C LEU A 132 3.61 -17.23 10.85
N GLU A 133 3.88 -16.68 12.04
CA GLU A 133 2.82 -16.35 12.98
C GLU A 133 2.45 -14.88 12.86
N LEU A 134 1.23 -14.58 12.38
CA LEU A 134 0.76 -13.21 12.23
C LEU A 134 0.66 -12.49 13.57
N GLU A 135 1.15 -11.27 13.60
CA GLU A 135 1.13 -10.39 14.77
C GLU A 135 0.21 -9.19 14.53
N TRP A 136 0.37 -8.53 13.38
CA TRP A 136 -0.33 -7.29 13.06
C TRP A 136 -0.54 -7.14 11.55
N LEU A 137 -1.69 -6.59 11.15
CA LEU A 137 -1.96 -6.20 9.78
C LEU A 137 -2.53 -4.80 9.75
N PHE A 138 -1.92 -3.95 8.93
CA PHE A 138 -2.33 -2.59 8.73
C PHE A 138 -2.49 -2.28 7.24
N TYR A 139 -3.70 -1.88 6.84
CA TYR A 139 -3.94 -1.33 5.52
C TYR A 139 -4.26 0.15 5.65
N SER A 140 -3.74 0.98 4.75
CA SER A 140 -4.09 2.39 4.72
C SER A 140 -3.95 3.01 3.35
N ARG A 141 -4.68 4.11 3.17
CA ARG A 141 -4.57 5.00 2.01
C ARG A 141 -5.13 6.36 2.35
N LYS A 142 -4.69 7.40 1.66
CA LYS A 142 -5.43 8.67 1.67
C LYS A 142 -6.73 8.51 0.87
N SER A 143 -7.67 9.43 1.05
CA SER A 143 -8.74 9.67 0.09
C SER A 143 -8.18 9.85 -1.33
N PHE A 144 -8.77 9.14 -2.29
CA PHE A 144 -8.37 9.15 -3.70
C PHE A 144 -8.64 10.50 -4.36
N LEU A 145 -7.83 10.87 -5.35
CA LEU A 145 -8.11 11.99 -6.24
C LEU A 145 -9.16 11.63 -7.29
N PHE A 146 -9.12 10.38 -7.76
CA PHE A 146 -9.98 9.83 -8.81
C PHE A 146 -10.69 8.55 -8.30
N PRO A 147 -11.57 8.64 -7.29
CA PRO A 147 -12.20 7.48 -6.68
C PRO A 147 -13.03 6.65 -7.68
N ASP A 148 -13.67 7.30 -8.66
CA ASP A 148 -14.47 6.61 -9.69
C ASP A 148 -13.65 5.83 -10.72
N SER A 149 -12.33 6.06 -10.76
CA SER A 149 -11.40 5.29 -11.61
C SER A 149 -10.88 4.03 -10.92
N GLN A 150 -11.09 3.87 -9.61
CA GLN A 150 -10.67 2.68 -8.89
C GLN A 150 -11.54 1.47 -9.22
N ARG A 151 -10.93 0.28 -9.19
CA ARG A 151 -11.54 -0.97 -9.65
C ARG A 151 -11.56 -2.03 -8.56
N GLY A 152 -12.36 -3.06 -8.78
CA GLY A 152 -12.48 -4.22 -7.88
C GLY A 152 -12.84 -3.78 -6.47
N VAL A 153 -12.17 -4.37 -5.48
CA VAL A 153 -12.38 -4.07 -4.06
C VAL A 153 -12.04 -2.60 -3.70
N HIS A 154 -11.22 -1.91 -4.49
CA HIS A 154 -10.86 -0.53 -4.22
C HIS A 154 -11.88 0.48 -4.77
N GLY A 155 -12.97 0.01 -5.38
CA GLY A 155 -14.05 0.89 -5.88
C GLY A 155 -14.87 1.57 -4.76
N SER A 156 -14.77 1.08 -3.52
CA SER A 156 -15.38 1.73 -2.36
C SER A 156 -14.69 1.33 -1.05
N LEU A 157 -14.73 2.23 -0.04
CA LEU A 157 -14.27 1.91 1.31
C LEU A 157 -15.01 0.70 1.91
N GLU A 158 -16.29 0.54 1.58
CA GLU A 158 -17.11 -0.56 2.07
C GLU A 158 -16.56 -1.92 1.63
N ASP A 159 -16.17 -2.03 0.37
CA ASP A 159 -15.62 -3.26 -0.21
C ASP A 159 -14.24 -3.56 0.38
N GLU A 160 -13.38 -2.55 0.52
CA GLU A 160 -12.06 -2.68 1.17
C GLU A 160 -12.19 -3.22 2.60
N VAL A 161 -13.05 -2.60 3.42
CA VAL A 161 -13.31 -3.01 4.80
C VAL A 161 -13.92 -4.41 4.87
N SER A 162 -14.83 -4.74 3.95
CA SER A 162 -15.47 -6.06 3.92
C SER A 162 -14.46 -7.17 3.62
N LEU A 163 -13.61 -6.98 2.60
CA LEU A 163 -12.55 -7.93 2.26
C LEU A 163 -11.54 -8.07 3.40
N LEU A 164 -11.07 -6.95 3.95
CA LEU A 164 -10.10 -6.96 5.06
C LEU A 164 -10.66 -7.69 6.28
N ARG A 165 -11.91 -7.44 6.65
CA ARG A 165 -12.59 -8.13 7.74
C ARG A 165 -12.73 -9.62 7.47
N GLU A 166 -13.13 -10.01 6.27
CA GLU A 166 -13.29 -11.40 5.87
C GLU A 166 -11.96 -12.15 5.96
N VAL A 167 -10.91 -11.62 5.32
CA VAL A 167 -9.58 -12.22 5.31
C VAL A 167 -9.00 -12.28 6.73
N CYS A 168 -9.01 -11.18 7.49
CA CYS A 168 -8.48 -11.18 8.86
C CYS A 168 -9.18 -12.21 9.75
N LYS A 169 -10.50 -12.38 9.60
CA LYS A 169 -11.29 -13.37 10.37
C LYS A 169 -10.87 -14.80 10.06
N GLU A 170 -10.58 -15.12 8.80
CA GLU A 170 -10.12 -16.45 8.42
C GLU A 170 -8.76 -16.80 8.99
N PHE A 171 -7.88 -15.80 9.12
CA PHE A 171 -6.57 -15.94 9.75
C PHE A 171 -6.61 -15.69 11.27
N GLY A 172 -7.80 -15.72 11.88
CA GLY A 172 -7.96 -15.78 13.34
C GLY A 172 -8.13 -14.45 14.07
N CYS A 173 -8.19 -13.31 13.37
CA CYS A 173 -8.42 -12.00 13.99
C CYS A 173 -9.91 -11.64 14.03
N SER A 174 -10.44 -11.38 15.23
CA SER A 174 -11.81 -10.90 15.43
C SER A 174 -11.91 -9.41 15.79
N THR A 175 -10.77 -8.73 15.92
CA THR A 175 -10.63 -7.37 16.47
C THR A 175 -10.22 -6.31 15.43
N GLY A 176 -10.22 -6.65 14.14
CA GLY A 176 -9.89 -5.71 13.06
C GLY A 176 -10.90 -4.57 12.93
N ASN A 177 -10.42 -3.32 12.91
CA ASN A 177 -11.24 -2.12 12.86
C ASN A 177 -10.76 -1.14 11.77
N ALA A 178 -11.73 -0.43 11.19
CA ALA A 178 -11.47 0.67 10.26
C ALA A 178 -11.53 2.01 11.01
N TYR A 179 -10.68 2.95 10.63
CA TYR A 179 -10.68 4.32 11.14
C TYR A 179 -10.47 5.31 10.02
N VAL A 180 -10.93 6.53 10.25
CA VAL A 180 -10.63 7.68 9.40
C VAL A 180 -10.08 8.83 10.22
N LEU A 181 -8.96 9.37 9.76
CA LEU A 181 -8.29 10.50 10.36
C LEU A 181 -8.33 11.69 9.41
N GLY A 182 -8.99 12.77 9.83
CA GLY A 182 -9.16 13.99 9.05
C GLY A 182 -10.63 14.30 8.71
N PRO A 183 -10.88 15.43 8.04
CA PRO A 183 -12.22 15.83 7.61
C PRO A 183 -12.79 14.86 6.56
N LEU A 184 -13.99 14.33 6.82
CA LEU A 184 -14.68 13.39 5.93
C LEU A 184 -15.01 14.01 4.55
N ASN A 185 -15.21 15.32 4.52
CA ASN A 185 -15.48 16.10 3.31
C ASN A 185 -14.23 16.74 2.69
N GLY A 186 -13.03 16.33 3.11
CA GLY A 186 -11.76 16.84 2.61
C GLY A 186 -10.70 15.75 2.57
N ASP A 187 -9.44 16.16 2.70
CA ASP A 187 -8.33 15.22 2.79
C ASP A 187 -8.38 14.45 4.11
N HIS A 188 -8.52 13.15 4.00
CA HIS A 188 -8.53 12.25 5.14
C HIS A 188 -7.74 10.99 4.82
N TRP A 189 -7.27 10.35 5.87
CA TRP A 189 -6.57 9.09 5.81
C TRP A 189 -7.48 7.97 6.30
N ILE A 190 -7.55 6.90 5.53
CA ILE A 190 -8.33 5.70 5.81
C ILE A 190 -7.35 4.64 6.26
N MET A 191 -7.69 3.95 7.34
CA MET A 191 -6.90 2.85 7.86
C MET A 191 -7.76 1.68 8.29
N TRP A 192 -7.17 0.50 8.20
CA TRP A 192 -7.62 -0.72 8.84
C TRP A 192 -6.50 -1.23 9.72
N ASN A 193 -6.80 -1.52 10.97
CA ASN A 193 -5.87 -2.03 11.97
C ASN A 193 -6.40 -3.35 12.53
N ALA A 194 -5.62 -4.42 12.40
CA ALA A 194 -5.95 -5.74 12.94
C ALA A 194 -4.79 -6.30 13.74
N ASP A 195 -5.02 -6.46 15.05
CA ASP A 195 -4.10 -7.11 15.97
C ASP A 195 -4.45 -8.61 16.06
N PHE A 196 -3.52 -9.47 15.62
CA PHE A 196 -3.65 -10.92 15.75
C PHE A 196 -3.10 -11.41 17.09
N LYS A 197 -2.21 -10.63 17.69
CA LYS A 197 -1.64 -10.84 19.01
C LYS A 197 -1.67 -9.55 19.82
N GLU A 198 -1.83 -9.69 21.13
CA GLU A 198 -1.48 -8.60 22.04
C GLU A 198 0.04 -8.50 22.14
N VAL A 199 0.58 -7.41 21.63
CA VAL A 199 2.01 -7.11 21.71
C VAL A 199 2.18 -5.92 22.63
N ASP A 200 3.14 -6.01 23.54
CA ASP A 200 3.49 -4.86 24.37
C ASP A 200 4.20 -3.80 23.51
N SER A 201 3.44 -2.76 23.19
CA SER A 201 3.90 -1.61 22.40
C SER A 201 5.12 -0.91 23.00
N ASN A 202 5.42 -1.06 24.29
CA ASN A 202 6.63 -0.49 24.90
C ASN A 202 7.93 -1.14 24.37
N TYR A 203 7.84 -2.32 23.77
CA TYR A 203 8.99 -3.03 23.19
C TYR A 203 9.05 -2.91 21.66
N ARG A 204 8.10 -2.21 21.03
CA ARG A 204 8.12 -1.92 19.60
C ARG A 204 8.78 -0.56 19.36
N TYR A 205 9.90 -0.57 18.63
CA TYR A 205 10.67 0.62 18.27
C TYR A 205 10.42 1.08 16.82
N ASP A 206 9.31 0.61 16.23
CA ASP A 206 8.99 0.90 14.85
C ASP A 206 8.30 2.25 14.72
N HIS A 207 8.83 3.08 13.82
CA HIS A 207 8.28 4.38 13.51
C HIS A 207 8.15 4.52 11.99
N ASN A 208 6.96 4.91 11.54
CA ASN A 208 6.67 5.19 10.13
C ASN A 208 6.28 6.67 10.01
N LEU A 209 6.88 7.36 9.04
CA LEU A 209 6.55 8.74 8.68
C LEU A 209 6.20 8.79 7.20
N ASP A 210 4.94 9.07 6.90
CA ASP A 210 4.46 9.31 5.53
C ASP A 210 4.25 10.82 5.32
N ILE A 211 4.87 11.37 4.28
CA ILE A 211 4.69 12.76 3.84
C ILE A 211 4.08 12.73 2.44
N MET A 212 2.77 13.02 2.36
CA MET A 212 2.03 13.04 1.10
C MET A 212 1.94 14.47 0.58
N MET A 213 2.49 14.72 -0.60
CA MET A 213 2.67 16.06 -1.15
C MET A 213 1.84 16.25 -2.43
N TYR A 214 1.17 17.39 -2.53
CA TYR A 214 0.36 17.78 -3.67
C TYR A 214 0.81 19.16 -4.18
N ASP A 215 0.42 19.50 -5.41
CA ASP A 215 0.70 20.80 -6.02
C ASP A 215 2.18 21.20 -6.04
N LEU A 216 3.05 20.23 -6.33
CA LEU A 216 4.48 20.45 -6.45
C LEU A 216 4.79 21.55 -7.50
N PRO A 217 5.68 22.51 -7.18
CA PRO A 217 6.08 23.58 -8.09
C PRO A 217 6.55 23.05 -9.45
N ALA A 218 6.25 23.78 -10.53
CA ALA A 218 6.54 23.32 -11.89
C ALA A 218 8.03 23.10 -12.16
N ASP A 219 8.89 23.92 -11.57
CA ASP A 219 10.35 23.82 -11.62
C ASP A 219 10.89 22.60 -10.85
N VAL A 220 10.17 22.14 -9.82
CA VAL A 220 10.50 20.88 -9.13
C VAL A 220 10.01 19.69 -9.95
N ARG A 221 8.78 19.72 -10.46
CA ARG A 221 8.20 18.62 -11.26
C ARG A 221 8.98 18.35 -12.54
N SER A 222 9.52 19.38 -13.19
CA SER A 222 10.26 19.22 -14.45
C SER A 222 11.53 18.36 -14.31
N LYS A 223 12.11 18.25 -13.10
CA LYS A 223 13.24 17.36 -12.80
C LYS A 223 12.90 15.88 -12.93
N PHE A 224 11.62 15.54 -12.90
CA PHE A 224 11.12 14.17 -12.98
C PHE A 224 10.67 13.75 -14.38
N PHE A 225 10.95 14.56 -15.42
CA PHE A 225 10.63 14.25 -16.81
C PHE A 225 11.90 14.03 -17.64
N ASN A 226 11.97 12.89 -18.33
CA ASN A 226 13.03 12.60 -19.29
C ASN A 226 12.51 11.70 -20.42
N SER A 227 12.94 11.94 -21.66
CA SER A 227 12.58 11.11 -22.82
C SER A 227 13.40 9.82 -22.92
N THR A 228 14.48 9.69 -22.14
CA THR A 228 15.35 8.52 -22.12
C THR A 228 15.20 7.80 -20.78
N VAL A 229 15.02 6.48 -20.82
CA VAL A 229 15.01 5.64 -19.62
C VAL A 229 16.33 4.91 -19.47
N SER A 230 17.00 5.14 -18.35
CA SER A 230 18.18 4.36 -17.93
C SER A 230 18.48 4.61 -16.44
N SER A 231 19.17 3.67 -15.80
CA SER A 231 19.62 3.85 -14.41
C SER A 231 20.47 5.11 -14.22
N THR A 232 21.36 5.41 -15.18
CA THR A 232 22.18 6.64 -15.15
C THR A 232 21.33 7.91 -15.16
N VAL A 233 20.22 7.92 -15.92
CA VAL A 233 19.29 9.06 -15.92
C VAL A 233 18.59 9.17 -14.57
N ALA A 234 18.08 8.06 -14.02
CA ALA A 234 17.44 8.04 -12.71
C ALA A 234 18.38 8.50 -11.57
N ASP A 235 19.66 8.12 -11.61
CA ASP A 235 20.67 8.56 -10.66
C ASP A 235 20.91 10.08 -10.77
N HIS A 236 21.01 10.61 -11.99
CA HIS A 236 21.14 12.05 -12.22
C HIS A 236 19.91 12.84 -11.72
N MET A 237 18.70 12.35 -11.97
CA MET A 237 17.46 12.96 -11.48
C MET A 237 17.42 12.95 -9.94
N SER A 238 17.89 11.88 -9.31
CA SER A 238 17.97 11.75 -7.85
C SER A 238 18.94 12.75 -7.23
N LEU A 239 20.08 12.99 -7.89
CA LEU A 239 21.06 13.99 -7.47
C LEU A 239 20.54 15.42 -7.66
N ASP A 240 20.00 15.74 -8.83
CA ASP A 240 19.52 17.10 -9.17
C ASP A 240 18.29 17.52 -8.35
N SER A 241 17.39 16.57 -8.07
CA SER A 241 16.24 16.81 -7.18
C SER A 241 16.65 16.95 -5.70
N GLY A 242 17.84 16.49 -5.32
CA GLY A 242 18.32 16.46 -3.95
C GLY A 242 17.83 15.27 -3.14
N ILE A 243 17.07 14.33 -3.73
CA ILE A 243 16.57 13.12 -3.06
C ILE A 243 17.72 12.31 -2.44
N SER A 244 18.85 12.20 -3.14
CA SER A 244 20.03 11.48 -2.64
C SER A 244 20.58 12.02 -1.32
N ASN A 245 20.21 13.24 -0.93
CA ASN A 245 20.68 13.90 0.29
C ASN A 245 19.66 13.84 1.46
N ILE A 246 18.45 13.31 1.23
CA ILE A 246 17.42 13.21 2.28
C ILE A 246 17.88 12.30 3.42
N TYR A 247 18.53 11.18 3.08
CA TYR A 247 19.11 10.25 4.05
C TYR A 247 20.56 9.91 3.67
N PRO A 248 21.54 10.68 4.20
CA PRO A 248 22.94 10.47 3.88
C PRO A 248 23.42 9.04 4.16
N GLY A 249 24.05 8.41 3.17
CA GLY A 249 24.56 7.03 3.27
C GLY A 249 23.55 5.94 2.90
N ALA A 250 22.32 6.28 2.52
CA ALA A 250 21.37 5.31 1.96
C ALA A 250 21.87 4.76 0.62
N GLN A 251 21.62 3.47 0.40
CA GLN A 251 21.73 2.88 -0.94
C GLN A 251 20.42 3.13 -1.67
N VAL A 252 20.47 3.89 -2.76
CA VAL A 252 19.29 4.22 -3.56
C VAL A 252 19.19 3.24 -4.74
N ASP A 253 17.98 2.74 -5.00
CA ASP A 253 17.61 2.10 -6.26
C ASP A 253 16.56 2.97 -6.93
N ALA A 254 16.91 3.62 -8.04
CA ALA A 254 16.06 4.58 -8.70
C ALA A 254 15.77 4.13 -10.14
N ILE A 255 14.52 4.34 -10.56
CA ILE A 255 14.06 4.13 -11.92
C ILE A 255 13.33 5.38 -12.38
N ASN A 256 13.55 5.76 -13.63
CA ASN A 256 12.72 6.75 -14.30
C ASN A 256 11.80 6.05 -15.30
N PHE A 257 10.54 6.48 -15.35
CA PHE A 257 9.54 5.94 -16.26
C PHE A 257 9.44 6.82 -17.51
N THR A 258 9.07 6.22 -18.65
CA THR A 258 8.72 7.00 -19.84
C THR A 258 7.39 7.71 -19.64
N PRO A 259 7.24 8.95 -20.14
CA PRO A 259 5.93 9.58 -20.31
C PRO A 259 4.98 8.72 -21.16
#